data_AF-A0A8S3GR15-F1
#
_entry.id   AF-A0A8S3GR15-F1
#
_cell.length_a   1.000
_cell.length_b   1.000
_cell.length_c   1.000
_cell.angle_alpha   90.00
_cell.angle_beta   90.00
_cell.angle_gamma   90.00
#
_symmetry.space_group_name_H-M   'P 1'
#
loop_
_entity.id
_entity.type
_entity.pdbx_description
1 polymer ?
#
loop_
_entity_poly.entity_id
_entity_poly.type
_entity_poly.pdbx_seq_one_letter_code
_entity_poly.pdbx_strand_id
1 'polypeptide(L)'
;MGLGHFRKQCKQTQDTCKKCGQTYDDVNNHTSTCTQLQCIHCQGNHMSNDMKCPKVKQFRADLTKFLLSPAIQANHQGNYLNLNSTNFPPLNSAQRHTTFNHNPNSNHWSPNTGSTNS
;
A
#
# COMPACT_ATOMS: atom_id res chain seq x y z
N MET A 1 1.08 -18.11 -6.28
CA MET A 1 0.96 -17.76 -7.71
C MET A 1 0.69 -16.26 -7.79
N GLY A 2 1.63 -15.46 -8.32
CA GLY A 2 1.45 -14.02 -8.47
C GLY A 2 0.93 -13.71 -9.88
N LEU A 3 -0.29 -13.20 -9.99
CA LEU A 3 -0.91 -12.76 -11.24
C LEU A 3 -0.34 -11.40 -11.68
N GLY A 4 0.97 -11.31 -11.87
CA GLY A 4 1.65 -10.10 -12.29
C GLY A 4 2.77 -10.43 -13.26
N HIS A 5 2.83 -9.71 -14.38
CA HIS A 5 3.98 -9.77 -15.28
C HIS A 5 5.04 -8.77 -14.84
N PHE A 6 6.31 -9.07 -15.09
CA PHE A 6 7.37 -8.09 -14.84
C PHE A 6 7.15 -6.88 -15.73
N ARG A 7 7.49 -5.68 -15.24
CA ARG A 7 7.36 -4.45 -16.04
C ARG A 7 8.08 -4.53 -17.39
N LYS A 8 9.19 -5.27 -17.46
CA LYS A 8 9.93 -5.58 -18.70
C LYS A 8 9.13 -6.38 -19.73
N GLN A 9 8.10 -7.10 -19.30
CA GLN A 9 7.19 -7.92 -20.11
C GLN A 9 5.83 -7.23 -20.33
N CYS A 10 5.64 -6.03 -19.79
CA CYS A 10 4.46 -5.23 -20.06
C CYS A 10 4.59 -4.64 -21.47
N LYS A 11 3.61 -4.90 -22.34
CA LYS A 11 3.57 -4.30 -23.69
C LYS A 11 3.08 -2.85 -23.69
N GLN A 12 2.62 -2.35 -22.54
CA GLN A 12 2.12 -0.98 -22.41
C GLN A 12 3.31 -0.01 -22.43
N THR A 13 3.30 0.90 -23.41
CA THR A 13 4.37 1.88 -23.61
C THR A 13 4.22 3.11 -22.72
N GLN A 14 3.01 3.40 -22.28
CA GLN A 14 2.68 4.56 -21.44
C GLN A 14 2.23 4.11 -20.06
N ASP A 15 2.61 4.84 -19.02
CA ASP A 15 2.12 4.63 -17.66
C ASP A 15 1.05 5.67 -17.32
N THR A 16 0.15 5.34 -16.40
CA THR A 16 -0.88 6.28 -15.91
C THR A 16 -0.38 6.99 -14.65
N CYS A 17 -0.46 8.33 -14.65
CA CYS A 17 -0.14 9.12 -13.46
C CYS A 17 -1.15 8.84 -12.32
N LYS A 18 -0.63 8.52 -11.13
CA LYS A 18 -1.47 8.26 -9.95
C LYS A 18 -2.16 9.51 -9.37
N LYS A 19 -1.68 10.71 -9.73
CA LYS A 19 -2.19 12.00 -9.25
C LYS A 19 -3.31 12.53 -10.13
N CYS A 20 -3.06 12.72 -11.43
CA CYS A 20 -4.02 13.34 -12.36
C CYS A 20 -4.78 12.33 -13.23
N GLY A 21 -4.31 11.08 -13.28
CA GLY A 21 -4.98 10.03 -14.01
C GLY A 21 -4.75 9.97 -15.52
N GLN A 22 -3.92 10.86 -16.05
CA GLN A 22 -3.56 10.89 -17.48
C GLN A 22 -2.40 9.93 -17.79
N THR A 23 -2.29 9.50 -19.04
CA THR A 23 -1.22 8.62 -19.52
C THR A 23 -0.04 9.41 -20.06
N TYR A 24 1.18 8.96 -19.75
CA TYR A 24 2.42 9.59 -20.18
C TYR A 24 3.48 8.53 -20.52
N ASP A 25 4.36 8.83 -21.46
CA ASP A 25 5.50 7.96 -21.80
C ASP A 25 6.52 7.90 -20.64
N ASP A 26 6.77 9.04 -19.98
CA ASP A 26 7.58 9.13 -18.76
C ASP A 26 6.76 9.69 -17.58
N VAL A 27 6.11 8.78 -16.84
CA VAL A 27 5.36 9.14 -15.63
C VAL A 27 6.27 9.64 -14.50
N ASN A 28 7.54 9.24 -14.43
CA ASN A 28 8.43 9.67 -13.34
C ASN A 28 8.75 11.17 -13.48
N ASN A 29 9.05 11.61 -14.70
CA ASN A 29 9.24 13.01 -15.02
C ASN A 29 7.96 13.82 -14.77
N HIS A 30 6.82 13.34 -15.29
CA HIS A 30 5.54 14.02 -15.10
C HIS A 30 5.12 14.12 -13.62
N THR A 31 5.31 13.07 -12.81
CA THR A 31 4.85 13.05 -11.41
C THR A 31 5.52 14.13 -10.55
N SER A 32 6.73 14.55 -10.93
CA SER A 32 7.52 15.59 -10.27
C SER A 32 6.93 16.99 -10.48
N THR A 33 6.30 17.23 -11.64
CA THR A 33 5.68 18.52 -11.99
C THR A 33 4.15 18.51 -11.92
N CYS A 34 3.55 17.33 -11.73
CA CYS A 34 2.10 17.16 -11.65
C CYS A 34 1.52 17.75 -10.36
N THR A 35 0.76 18.84 -10.55
CA THR A 35 0.00 19.56 -9.51
C THR A 35 -1.48 19.17 -9.46
N GLN A 36 -2.00 18.57 -10.53
CA GLN A 36 -3.40 18.17 -10.61
C GLN A 36 -3.65 16.90 -9.79
N LEU A 37 -4.72 16.92 -9.00
CA LEU A 37 -5.16 15.78 -8.19
C LEU A 37 -6.57 15.38 -8.59
N GLN A 38 -6.67 14.29 -9.33
CA GLN A 38 -7.90 13.74 -9.87
C GLN A 38 -7.81 12.21 -9.90
N CYS A 39 -8.70 11.56 -9.15
CA CYS A 39 -8.79 10.11 -9.10
C CYS A 39 -9.34 9.54 -10.42
N ILE A 40 -8.67 8.57 -11.03
CA ILE A 40 -9.16 7.94 -12.28
C ILE A 40 -10.47 7.18 -12.10
N HIS A 41 -10.76 6.70 -10.88
CA HIS A 41 -11.90 5.81 -10.65
C HIS A 41 -13.19 6.57 -10.37
N CYS A 42 -13.10 7.73 -9.73
CA CYS A 42 -14.27 8.48 -9.27
C CYS A 42 -14.19 9.99 -9.56
N GLN A 43 -13.13 10.45 -10.24
CA GLN A 43 -12.92 11.84 -10.65
C GLN A 43 -12.83 12.86 -9.49
N GLY A 44 -12.76 12.38 -8.24
CA GLY A 44 -12.63 13.24 -7.06
C GLY A 44 -11.21 13.78 -6.85
N ASN A 45 -11.09 14.79 -5.97
CA ASN A 45 -9.82 15.45 -5.62
C ASN A 45 -8.98 14.60 -4.64
N HIS A 46 -8.40 13.51 -5.15
CA HIS A 46 -7.49 12.61 -4.45
C HIS A 46 -6.69 11.72 -5.41
N MET A 47 -5.65 11.05 -4.90
CA MET A 47 -4.89 10.10 -5.69
C MET A 47 -5.74 8.86 -6.03
N SER A 48 -5.44 8.17 -7.13
CA SER A 48 -6.23 7.02 -7.57
C SER A 48 -6.25 5.85 -6.59
N ASN A 49 -5.23 5.68 -5.74
CA ASN A 49 -5.12 4.58 -4.79
C ASN A 49 -5.53 4.95 -3.34
N ASP A 50 -6.08 6.15 -3.15
CA ASP A 50 -6.35 6.73 -1.85
C ASP A 50 -7.55 6.05 -1.16
N MET A 51 -7.54 5.97 0.18
CA MET A 51 -8.60 5.28 0.94
C MET A 51 -9.91 6.04 1.06
N LYS A 52 -9.87 7.33 0.74
CA LYS A 52 -11.05 8.16 0.55
C LYS A 52 -11.80 7.87 -0.76
N CYS A 53 -11.22 7.11 -1.69
CA CYS A 53 -11.92 6.79 -2.93
C CYS A 53 -13.06 5.77 -2.68
N PRO A 54 -14.33 6.09 -2.98
CA PRO A 54 -15.44 5.16 -2.76
C PRO A 54 -15.32 3.90 -3.61
N LYS A 55 -14.77 4.02 -4.82
CA LYS A 55 -14.54 2.87 -5.72
C LYS A 55 -13.46 1.93 -5.19
N VAL A 56 -12.35 2.47 -4.72
CA VAL A 56 -11.27 1.64 -4.13
C VAL A 56 -11.75 0.99 -2.83
N LYS A 57 -12.49 1.73 -1.99
CA LYS A 57 -13.09 1.20 -0.77
C LYS A 57 -14.02 0.02 -1.06
N GLN A 58 -14.92 0.17 -2.03
CA GLN A 58 -15.83 -0.89 -2.44
C GLN A 58 -15.08 -2.10 -2.98
N PHE A 59 -14.15 -1.89 -3.91
CA PHE A 59 -13.34 -2.96 -4.50
C PHE A 59 -12.58 -3.76 -3.42
N ARG A 60 -11.95 -3.08 -2.46
CA ARG A 60 -11.26 -3.76 -1.34
C ARG A 60 -12.23 -4.56 -0.49
N ALA A 61 -13.39 -3.99 -0.15
CA ALA A 61 -14.40 -4.69 0.63
C ALA A 61 -14.89 -5.97 -0.07
N ASP A 62 -15.15 -5.90 -1.38
CA ASP A 62 -15.60 -7.05 -2.18
C ASP A 62 -14.51 -8.11 -2.31
N LEU A 63 -13.26 -7.69 -2.53
CA LEU A 63 -12.13 -8.60 -2.56
C LEU A 63 -11.93 -9.29 -1.21
N THR A 64 -12.02 -8.57 -0.11
CA THR A 64 -11.96 -9.16 1.24
C THR A 64 -13.09 -10.16 1.44
N LYS A 65 -14.34 -9.84 1.10
CA LYS A 65 -15.47 -10.79 1.19
C LYS A 65 -15.22 -12.05 0.37
N PHE A 66 -14.69 -11.91 -0.84
CA PHE A 66 -14.34 -13.04 -1.70
C PHE A 66 -13.27 -13.93 -1.05
N LEU A 67 -12.19 -13.33 -0.54
CA LEU A 67 -11.08 -14.06 0.10
C LEU A 67 -11.48 -14.74 1.42
N LEU A 68 -12.40 -14.12 2.18
CA LEU A 68 -12.94 -14.68 3.43
C LEU A 68 -14.09 -15.66 3.17
N SER A 69 -14.52 -15.86 1.92
CA SER A 69 -15.58 -16.81 1.61
C SER A 69 -15.12 -18.23 1.93
N PRO A 70 -15.99 -19.07 2.53
CA PRO A 70 -15.64 -20.44 2.93
C PRO A 70 -15.13 -21.31 1.77
N ALA A 71 -15.58 -21.01 0.54
CA ALA A 71 -15.16 -21.71 -0.68
C ALA A 71 -13.67 -21.55 -0.99
N ILE A 72 -13.07 -20.39 -0.68
CA ILE A 72 -11.63 -20.16 -0.83
C ILE A 72 -10.88 -20.71 0.38
N GLN A 73 -11.40 -20.55 1.60
CA GLN A 73 -10.72 -21.04 2.81
C GLN A 73 -10.58 -22.57 2.87
N ALA A 74 -11.54 -23.33 2.34
CA ALA A 74 -11.44 -24.79 2.24
C ALA A 74 -10.27 -25.27 1.34
N ASN A 75 -9.83 -24.45 0.37
CA ASN A 75 -8.69 -24.77 -0.48
C ASN A 75 -7.33 -24.35 0.14
N HIS A 76 -7.35 -23.49 1.15
CA HIS A 76 -6.16 -22.95 1.82
C HIS A 76 -5.86 -23.60 3.19
N GLN A 77 -6.61 -24.63 3.61
CA GLN A 77 -6.39 -25.34 4.87
C GLN A 77 -5.17 -26.29 4.88
N GLY A 78 -4.38 -26.35 3.81
CA GLY A 78 -3.09 -27.04 3.79
C GLY A 78 -1.94 -26.04 3.71
N ASN A 79 -1.07 -26.01 4.73
CA ASN A 79 0.10 -25.13 4.88
C ASN A 79 -0.19 -23.66 5.21
N TYR A 80 -0.60 -23.43 6.45
CA TYR A 80 -0.05 -22.27 7.16
C TYR A 80 1.47 -22.40 7.12
N LEU A 81 2.14 -21.37 6.63
CA LEU A 81 3.58 -21.23 6.68
C LEU A 81 4.01 -21.46 8.14
N ASN A 82 4.66 -22.59 8.42
CA ASN A 82 5.46 -22.73 9.63
C ASN A 82 6.68 -21.83 9.42
N LEU A 83 6.53 -20.53 9.68
CA LEU A 83 7.65 -19.61 9.80
C LEU A 83 8.38 -19.96 11.10
N ASN A 84 9.16 -21.04 11.06
CA ASN A 84 10.08 -21.33 12.13
C ASN A 84 11.14 -20.23 12.13
N SER A 85 11.10 -19.37 13.14
CA SER A 85 12.02 -18.24 13.34
C SER A 85 13.50 -18.66 13.39
N THR A 86 13.78 -19.96 13.54
CA THR A 86 15.15 -20.51 13.50
C THR A 86 15.73 -20.70 12.09
N ASN A 87 14.93 -20.61 11.02
CA ASN A 87 15.41 -20.77 9.63
C ASN A 87 15.79 -19.45 8.94
N PHE A 88 15.64 -18.31 9.61
CA PHE A 88 16.02 -17.02 9.05
C PHE A 88 17.47 -16.71 9.43
N PRO A 89 18.37 -16.49 8.45
CA PRO A 89 19.72 -16.04 8.76
C PRO A 89 19.63 -14.67 9.47
N PRO A 90 20.46 -14.42 10.50
CA PRO A 90 20.43 -13.15 11.21
C PRO A 90 20.73 -12.00 10.25
N LEU A 91 19.88 -10.98 10.24
CA LEU A 91 20.13 -9.74 9.50
C LEU A 91 21.39 -9.07 10.05
N ASN A 92 22.25 -8.59 9.15
CA ASN A 92 23.43 -7.84 9.54
C ASN A 92 23.02 -6.56 10.31
N SER A 93 23.90 -6.12 11.21
CA SER A 93 23.65 -5.01 12.14
C SER A 93 23.34 -3.67 11.46
N ALA A 94 23.63 -3.53 10.16
CA ALA A 94 23.36 -2.32 9.40
C ALA A 94 21.87 -2.14 9.00
N GLN A 95 21.02 -3.16 9.17
CA GLN A 95 19.60 -3.10 8.80
C GLN A 95 18.64 -3.14 10.00
N ARG A 96 19.14 -3.06 11.25
CA ARG A 96 18.29 -2.94 12.44
C ARG A 96 17.72 -1.52 12.55
N HIS A 97 16.71 -1.21 11.75
CA HIS A 97 15.80 -0.13 12.10
C HIS A 97 14.89 -0.65 13.21
N THR A 98 14.83 0.07 14.33
CA THR A 98 14.05 -0.24 15.52
C THR A 98 12.60 -0.52 15.15
N THR A 99 12.16 -1.76 15.33
CA THR A 99 10.73 -2.09 15.32
C THR A 99 10.09 -1.39 16.51
N PHE A 100 9.28 -0.38 16.22
CA PHE A 100 8.36 0.22 17.18
C PHE A 100 7.44 -0.87 17.74
N ASN A 101 7.67 -1.22 19.00
CA ASN A 101 6.82 -2.07 19.80
C ASN A 101 5.45 -1.38 19.95
N HIS A 102 4.45 -1.78 19.16
CA HIS A 102 3.07 -1.37 19.38
C HIS A 102 2.50 -2.19 20.54
N ASN A 103 2.69 -1.68 21.76
CA ASN A 103 1.92 -2.10 22.92
C ASN A 103 0.50 -1.50 22.82
N PRO A 104 -0.58 -2.30 22.73
CA PRO A 104 -1.93 -1.78 22.61
C PRO A 104 -2.52 -1.48 23.99
N ASN A 105 -1.90 -0.58 24.76
CA ASN A 105 -2.57 -0.03 25.95
C ASN A 105 -1.88 1.25 26.44
N SER A 106 -2.36 2.41 25.99
CA SER A 106 -2.43 3.65 26.79
C SER A 106 -3.04 4.78 25.96
N ASN A 107 -4.29 5.13 26.27
CA ASN A 107 -4.83 6.44 25.96
C ASN A 107 -4.06 7.48 26.79
N HIS A 108 -3.21 8.29 26.17
CA HIS A 108 -2.77 9.54 26.78
C HIS A 108 -2.51 10.60 25.70
N TRP A 109 -3.52 11.45 25.48
CA TRP A 109 -3.41 12.70 24.74
C TRP A 109 -2.90 13.78 25.71
N SER A 110 -1.83 14.51 25.36
CA SER A 110 -1.67 15.91 25.77
C SER A 110 -0.71 16.70 24.86
N PRO A 111 -0.95 18.02 24.68
CA PRO A 111 -0.47 18.80 23.55
C PRO A 111 0.89 19.47 23.79
N ASN A 112 1.54 19.77 22.66
CA ASN A 112 2.82 20.44 22.50
C ASN A 112 2.74 21.91 22.96
N THR A 113 3.50 22.28 23.99
CA THR A 113 3.87 23.69 24.26
C THR A 113 5.31 23.91 23.84
N GLY A 114 5.49 24.62 22.73
CA GLY A 114 6.80 25.04 22.25
C GLY A 114 7.47 26.02 23.21
N SER A 115 8.77 25.82 23.42
CA SER A 115 9.66 26.84 23.98
C SER A 115 10.63 27.28 22.90
N THR A 116 10.40 28.50 22.43
CA THR A 116 11.33 29.29 21.63
C THR A 116 12.54 29.70 22.47
N ASN A 117 13.69 29.65 21.80
CA ASN A 117 15.01 30.05 22.24
C ASN A 117 15.09 31.56 22.52
N SER A 118 15.74 31.96 23.63
CA SER A 118 16.50 33.20 23.83
C SER A 118 17.24 33.14 25.16
#